data_AF-A0A3D2PBG4-F1
#
_entry.id   AF-A0A3D2PBG4-F1
#
_cell.length_a   1.000
_cell.length_b   1.000
_cell.length_c   1.000
_cell.angle_alpha   90.00
_cell.angle_beta   90.00
_cell.angle_gamma   90.00
#
_symmetry.space_group_name_H-M   'P 1'
#
loop_
_entity.id
_entity.type
_entity.pdbx_description
1 polymer ?
#
loop_
_entity_poly.entity_id
_entity_poly.type
_entity_poly.pdbx_seq_one_letter_code
_entity_poly.pdbx_strand_id
1 'polypeptide(L)'
;MNKVQDLEKLRHSTSHIMAEAVQELFPGTKLAIGPAIEDGFYYDFAKSEPFTPEDLVKIEKRMSEIVKKNYPFIRKEVSKEEAKKIFAPKEEKYKLELLEEIPEAKVTLYEQGPFLDLCKGPHLNSTGEIKYFKLLSIAGAYWRGDEKREMLQRIYGTVFFQEAELKTYLEKLEEAKKRDHRKLGKELGLYEIFEEVGAGLVFWQPKGAIIRKIIEDYWREKHLESGYQLVYIPHIAKLDLWVTSGHWDFYRDYIYSPVDIEGQKYILKPMNCPGHILMYKSQLHSYRELPIRWAELGTVYRYEKSGVLHGLMRVRGFTQDDAHIFCRPDQLEEEINQVLKFVLEILKTFGFAEYEIRLSTRPEKYAGTLENWAKAEDALRLALEDLKLSYTVDPGEGVFYGPKVDIKIKDCLGRSWQCSTVQVDFNLPERFKVTYRNQGGKEETVVMVHRALMGSLERFFGVLIEHYGGNFPLWLSPTQVAVLTITEKQNTYAEEINSSLKKQGLRSE
;
A
#
# COMPACT_ATOMS: atom_id res chain seq x y z
N MET A 1 -6.80 -23.77 22.15
CA MET A 1 -6.04 -22.57 22.54
C MET A 1 -5.71 -21.80 21.28
N ASN A 2 -6.01 -20.51 21.26
CA ASN A 2 -6.05 -19.72 20.03
C ASN A 2 -4.62 -19.23 19.72
N LYS A 3 -3.88 -19.97 18.88
CA LYS A 3 -2.45 -19.77 18.58
C LYS A 3 -2.10 -18.31 18.24
N VAL A 4 -3.04 -17.58 17.64
CA VAL A 4 -2.93 -16.14 17.32
C VAL A 4 -2.91 -15.25 18.56
N GLN A 5 -3.84 -15.45 19.50
CA GLN A 5 -3.89 -14.68 20.75
C GLN A 5 -2.67 -14.94 21.64
N ASP A 6 -2.10 -16.15 21.57
CA ASP A 6 -0.92 -16.50 22.34
C ASP A 6 0.35 -15.81 21.77
N LEU A 7 0.46 -15.66 20.44
CA LEU A 7 1.54 -14.89 19.81
C LEU A 7 1.45 -13.39 20.09
N GLU A 8 0.25 -12.81 20.07
CA GLU A 8 0.05 -11.40 20.39
C GLU A 8 0.52 -11.09 21.83
N LYS A 9 0.13 -11.94 22.79
CA LYS A 9 0.60 -11.86 24.19
C LYS A 9 2.12 -11.98 24.31
N LEU A 10 2.73 -12.92 23.59
CA LEU A 10 4.17 -13.13 23.57
C LEU A 10 4.90 -11.88 23.05
N ARG A 11 4.45 -11.33 21.92
CA ARG A 11 5.02 -10.13 21.30
C ARG A 11 4.87 -8.91 22.17
N HIS A 12 3.70 -8.71 22.75
CA HIS A 12 3.44 -7.59 23.63
C HIS A 12 4.24 -7.67 24.94
N SER A 13 4.38 -8.86 25.52
CA SER A 13 5.24 -9.07 26.68
C SER A 13 6.72 -8.84 26.36
N THR A 14 7.15 -9.19 25.16
CA THR A 14 8.53 -8.95 24.72
C THR A 14 8.80 -7.46 24.48
N SER A 15 7.81 -6.68 24.02
CA SER A 15 7.96 -5.23 23.89
C SER A 15 8.20 -4.55 25.24
N HIS A 16 7.57 -5.02 26.33
CA HIS A 16 7.85 -4.53 27.68
C HIS A 16 9.26 -4.87 28.17
N ILE A 17 9.75 -6.09 27.91
CA ILE A 17 11.14 -6.46 28.22
C ILE A 17 12.12 -5.56 27.46
N MET A 18 11.83 -5.23 26.19
CA MET A 18 12.63 -4.27 25.44
C MET A 18 12.61 -2.87 26.07
N ALA A 19 11.44 -2.41 26.52
CA ALA A 19 11.32 -1.11 27.18
C ALA A 19 12.10 -1.03 28.50
N GLU A 20 12.03 -2.07 29.34
CA GLU A 20 12.84 -2.19 30.56
C GLU A 20 14.34 -2.15 30.21
N ALA A 21 14.77 -2.98 29.25
CA ALA A 21 16.17 -3.05 28.83
C ALA A 21 16.69 -1.68 28.34
N VAL A 22 15.88 -0.94 27.58
CA VAL A 22 16.24 0.39 27.10
C VAL A 22 16.33 1.38 28.25
N GLN A 23 15.38 1.40 29.20
CA GLN A 23 15.46 2.31 30.34
C GLN A 23 16.65 2.02 31.27
N GLU A 24 17.02 0.75 31.44
CA GLU A 24 18.20 0.38 32.25
C GLU A 24 19.52 0.75 31.56
N LEU A 25 19.62 0.57 30.23
CA LEU A 25 20.84 0.89 29.47
C LEU A 25 20.98 2.38 29.17
N PHE A 26 19.87 3.09 28.99
CA PHE A 26 19.83 4.50 28.60
C PHE A 26 18.92 5.29 29.56
N PRO A 27 19.39 5.57 30.79
CA PRO A 27 18.64 6.32 31.78
C PRO A 27 18.19 7.69 31.24
N GLY A 28 16.94 8.06 31.53
CA GLY A 28 16.34 9.31 31.06
C GLY A 28 15.52 9.17 29.77
N THR A 29 15.59 8.02 29.08
CA THR A 29 14.72 7.72 27.93
C THR A 29 13.26 7.64 28.36
N LYS A 30 12.38 8.39 27.68
CA LYS A 30 10.93 8.35 27.96
C LYS A 30 10.21 7.36 27.06
N LEU A 31 9.21 6.69 27.61
CA LEU A 31 8.46 5.65 26.93
C LEU A 31 7.16 6.19 26.36
N ALA A 32 6.93 5.92 25.08
CA ALA A 32 5.69 6.26 24.39
C ALA A 32 4.79 5.02 24.27
N ILE A 33 4.68 4.43 23.08
CA ILE A 33 3.80 3.29 22.79
C ILE A 33 4.60 2.07 22.31
N GLY A 34 4.15 0.88 22.68
CA GLY A 34 4.81 -0.38 22.29
C GLY A 34 3.87 -1.55 22.00
N PRO A 35 3.08 -1.48 20.92
CA PRO A 35 2.11 -2.52 20.60
C PRO A 35 2.76 -3.77 19.98
N ALA A 36 2.06 -4.90 20.08
CA ALA A 36 2.29 -6.03 19.20
C ALA A 36 1.77 -5.71 17.79
N ILE A 37 2.43 -6.25 16.77
CA ILE A 37 2.05 -6.15 15.36
C ILE A 37 2.04 -7.55 14.73
N GLU A 38 1.54 -7.65 13.49
CA GLU A 38 1.32 -8.93 12.78
C GLU A 38 2.57 -9.84 12.72
N ASP A 39 3.76 -9.26 12.62
CA ASP A 39 5.02 -10.02 12.50
C ASP A 39 5.99 -9.80 13.68
N GLY A 40 5.56 -9.13 14.75
CA GLY A 40 6.45 -8.80 15.85
C GLY A 40 5.89 -7.75 16.81
N PHE A 41 6.72 -6.80 17.18
CA PHE A 41 6.38 -5.68 18.04
C PHE A 41 7.27 -4.49 17.70
N TYR A 42 6.88 -3.31 18.16
CA TYR A 42 7.79 -2.18 18.22
C TYR A 42 7.64 -1.45 19.54
N TYR A 43 8.56 -0.51 19.81
CA TYR A 43 8.38 0.45 20.90
C TYR A 43 8.98 1.80 20.50
N ASP A 44 8.24 2.87 20.80
CA ASP A 44 8.64 4.25 20.55
C ASP A 44 9.29 4.86 21.80
N PHE A 45 10.46 5.47 21.60
CA PHE A 45 11.29 6.04 22.65
C PHE A 45 11.60 7.50 22.34
N ALA A 46 11.51 8.36 23.35
CA ALA A 46 12.10 9.69 23.29
C ALA A 46 13.47 9.65 23.96
N LYS A 47 14.50 9.70 23.12
CA LYS A 47 15.91 9.76 23.49
C LYS A 47 16.56 10.87 22.67
N SER A 48 17.39 11.69 23.31
CA SER A 48 18.10 12.80 22.67
C SER A 48 19.03 12.32 21.55
N GLU A 49 19.78 11.26 21.83
CA GLU A 49 20.71 10.65 20.87
C GLU A 49 20.05 9.53 20.08
N PRO A 50 20.25 9.45 18.76
CA PRO A 50 19.82 8.31 17.94
C PRO A 50 20.31 6.96 18.48
N PHE A 51 19.48 5.93 18.38
CA PHE A 51 19.93 4.54 18.53
C PHE A 51 20.77 4.13 17.34
N THR A 52 21.75 3.27 17.61
CA THR A 52 22.64 2.68 16.61
C THR A 52 22.38 1.17 16.46
N PRO A 53 22.77 0.54 15.35
CA PRO A 53 22.73 -0.92 15.22
C PRO A 53 23.50 -1.64 16.35
N GLU A 54 24.57 -1.05 16.85
CA GLU A 54 25.35 -1.56 17.99
C GLU A 54 24.55 -1.52 19.29
N ASP A 55 23.68 -0.51 19.46
CA ASP A 55 22.79 -0.44 20.62
C ASP A 55 21.75 -1.55 20.60
N LEU A 56 21.25 -1.95 19.43
CA LEU A 56 20.33 -3.11 19.34
C LEU A 56 20.96 -4.38 19.92
N VAL A 57 22.25 -4.62 19.64
CA VAL A 57 22.98 -5.78 20.19
C VAL A 57 23.08 -5.71 21.72
N LYS A 58 23.34 -4.51 22.27
CA LYS A 58 23.38 -4.30 23.73
C LYS A 58 22.00 -4.50 24.36
N ILE A 59 20.96 -3.96 23.73
CA ILE A 59 19.57 -4.09 24.19
C ILE A 59 19.15 -5.56 24.18
N GLU A 60 19.40 -6.31 23.10
CA GLU A 60 19.10 -7.75 23.02
C GLU A 60 19.79 -8.55 24.13
N LYS A 61 21.07 -8.26 24.39
CA LYS A 61 21.81 -8.90 25.48
C LYS A 61 21.14 -8.60 26.82
N ARG A 62 20.74 -7.35 27.06
CA ARG A 62 20.08 -6.96 28.30
C ARG A 62 18.69 -7.58 28.45
N MET A 63 17.90 -7.62 27.37
CA MET A 63 16.62 -8.34 27.33
C MET A 63 16.81 -9.81 27.75
N SER A 64 17.86 -10.47 27.24
CA SER A 64 18.19 -11.85 27.59
C SER A 64 18.53 -12.03 29.08
N GLU A 65 19.19 -11.03 29.68
CA GLU A 65 19.48 -11.02 31.12
C GLU A 65 18.20 -10.84 31.96
N ILE A 66 17.27 -9.98 31.54
CA ILE A 66 15.97 -9.78 32.20
C ILE A 66 15.14 -11.07 32.16
N VAL A 67 15.03 -11.70 30.99
CA VAL A 67 14.33 -12.99 30.80
C VAL A 67 14.85 -14.05 31.78
N LYS A 68 16.18 -14.15 31.98
CA LYS A 68 16.78 -15.11 32.92
C LYS A 68 16.39 -14.89 34.38
N LYS A 69 16.02 -13.67 34.76
CA LYS A 69 15.56 -13.35 36.13
C LYS A 69 14.13 -13.86 36.37
N ASN A 70 13.37 -14.16 35.32
CA ASN A 70 12.04 -14.77 35.38
C ASN A 70 11.05 -14.02 36.30
N TYR A 71 11.02 -12.68 36.21
CA TYR A 71 10.05 -11.87 36.93
C TYR A 71 8.62 -12.19 36.50
N PRO A 72 7.65 -12.24 37.45
CA PRO A 72 6.23 -12.34 37.11
C PRO A 72 5.71 -11.02 36.55
N PHE A 73 4.76 -11.08 35.62
CA PHE A 73 4.00 -9.91 35.18
C PHE A 73 2.82 -9.70 36.14
N ILE A 74 2.84 -8.60 36.91
CA ILE A 74 1.82 -8.31 37.90
C ILE A 74 0.93 -7.17 37.39
N ARG A 75 -0.33 -7.49 37.09
CA ARG A 75 -1.36 -6.50 36.74
C ARG A 75 -1.86 -5.79 38.00
N LYS A 76 -1.71 -4.46 38.05
CA LYS A 76 -2.25 -3.59 39.10
C LYS A 76 -3.31 -2.68 38.49
N GLU A 77 -4.51 -2.70 39.05
CA GLU A 77 -5.56 -1.76 38.67
C GLU A 77 -5.56 -0.58 39.63
N VAL A 78 -5.35 0.62 39.11
CA VAL A 78 -5.20 1.84 39.90
C VAL A 78 -6.10 2.94 39.35
N SER A 79 -6.40 3.95 40.16
CA SER A 79 -7.05 5.16 39.67
C SER A 79 -6.10 5.96 38.78
N LYS A 80 -6.67 6.78 37.87
CA LYS A 80 -5.87 7.72 37.07
C LYS A 80 -5.01 8.65 37.93
N GLU A 81 -5.54 9.12 39.06
CA GLU A 81 -4.82 10.01 39.97
C GLU A 81 -3.59 9.32 40.59
N GLU A 82 -3.72 8.05 40.96
CA GLU A 82 -2.57 7.25 41.43
C GLU A 82 -1.55 7.02 40.31
N ALA A 83 -2.00 6.69 39.09
CA ALA A 83 -1.10 6.54 37.95
C ALA A 83 -0.35 7.84 37.64
N LYS A 84 -1.03 9.00 37.68
CA LYS A 84 -0.41 10.32 37.51
C LYS A 84 0.66 10.59 38.56
N LYS A 85 0.40 10.26 39.84
CA LYS A 85 1.38 10.40 40.92
C LYS A 85 2.63 9.52 40.72
N ILE A 86 2.49 8.39 40.03
CA ILE A 86 3.61 7.49 39.73
C ILE A 86 4.44 8.01 38.55
N PHE A 87 3.81 8.47 37.48
CA PHE A 87 4.50 8.85 36.24
C PHE A 87 4.97 10.30 36.19
N ALA A 88 4.31 11.22 36.91
CA ALA A 88 4.68 12.64 36.90
C ALA A 88 6.08 12.91 37.46
N PRO A 89 6.52 12.32 38.59
CA PRO A 89 7.88 12.51 39.11
C PRO A 89 8.96 11.91 38.20
N LYS A 90 8.59 10.94 37.35
CA LYS A 90 9.48 10.33 36.36
C LYS A 90 9.52 11.11 35.05
N GLU A 91 8.73 12.19 34.93
CA GLU A 91 8.55 13.01 33.74
C GLU A 91 8.21 12.17 32.48
N GLU A 92 7.41 11.10 32.65
CA GLU A 92 6.95 10.23 31.56
C GLU A 92 5.81 10.91 30.78
N LYS A 93 6.14 12.00 30.09
CA LYS A 93 5.20 12.90 29.39
C LYS A 93 4.16 12.15 28.53
N TYR A 94 4.60 11.18 27.71
CA TYR A 94 3.69 10.45 26.83
C TYR A 94 2.71 9.55 27.60
N LYS A 95 3.13 8.98 28.73
CA LYS A 95 2.24 8.19 29.59
C LYS A 95 1.21 9.08 30.28
N LEU A 96 1.59 10.29 30.67
CA LEU A 96 0.66 11.28 31.23
C LEU A 96 -0.39 11.71 30.20
N GLU A 97 0.02 11.98 28.95
CA GLU A 97 -0.91 12.28 27.85
C GLU A 97 -1.87 11.10 27.60
N LEU A 98 -1.36 9.87 27.56
CA LEU A 98 -2.20 8.67 27.42
C LEU A 98 -3.24 8.55 28.54
N LEU A 99 -2.87 8.86 29.79
CA LEU A 99 -3.80 8.83 30.92
C LEU A 99 -4.94 9.84 30.80
N GLU A 100 -4.71 10.97 30.14
CA GLU A 100 -5.75 12.00 29.91
C GLU A 100 -6.73 11.58 28.82
N GLU A 101 -6.26 10.86 27.81
CA GLU A 101 -7.07 10.40 26.68
C GLU A 101 -7.93 9.18 27.00
N ILE A 102 -7.48 8.31 27.89
CA ILE A 102 -8.27 7.14 28.33
C ILE A 102 -9.54 7.67 29.00
N PRO A 103 -10.77 7.29 28.62
CA PRO A 103 -11.98 7.79 29.26
C PRO A 103 -12.24 7.16 30.64
N GLU A 104 -11.82 5.92 30.87
CA GLU A 104 -12.11 5.15 32.07
C GLU A 104 -11.50 5.75 33.36
N ALA A 105 -12.20 5.65 34.49
CA ALA A 105 -11.69 6.19 35.77
C ALA A 105 -10.51 5.39 36.35
N LYS A 106 -10.39 4.12 35.96
CA LYS A 106 -9.34 3.20 36.37
C LYS A 106 -8.52 2.78 35.17
N VAL A 107 -7.22 2.61 35.41
CA VAL A 107 -6.24 2.17 34.43
C VAL A 107 -5.45 1.00 34.98
N THR A 108 -4.83 0.26 34.08
CA THR A 108 -4.01 -0.89 34.45
C THR A 108 -2.54 -0.57 34.26
N LEU A 109 -1.75 -0.90 35.27
CA LEU A 109 -0.30 -0.88 35.22
C LEU A 109 0.21 -2.32 35.25
N TYR A 110 1.26 -2.60 34.51
CA TYR A 110 1.94 -3.89 34.55
C TYR A 110 3.34 -3.69 35.14
N GLU A 111 3.61 -4.45 36.20
CA GLU A 111 4.91 -4.50 36.85
C GLU A 111 5.64 -5.78 36.43
N GLN A 112 6.92 -5.64 36.07
CA GLN A 112 7.84 -6.76 35.91
C GLN A 112 9.16 -6.37 36.60
N GLY A 113 9.47 -7.02 37.72
CA GLY A 113 10.63 -6.66 38.53
C GLY A 113 10.64 -5.16 38.90
N PRO A 114 11.70 -4.39 38.55
CA PRO A 114 11.78 -2.96 38.84
C PRO A 114 11.00 -2.08 37.84
N PHE A 115 10.53 -2.63 36.73
CA PHE A 115 9.88 -1.91 35.66
C PHE A 115 8.36 -1.87 35.84
N LEU A 116 7.76 -0.72 35.51
CA LEU A 116 6.32 -0.49 35.63
C LEU A 116 5.86 0.32 34.42
N ASP A 117 4.87 -0.20 33.69
CA ASP A 117 4.34 0.47 32.51
C ASP A 117 2.81 0.60 32.51
N LEU A 118 2.32 1.66 31.85
CA LEU A 118 0.91 1.88 31.60
C LEU A 118 0.47 1.07 30.38
N CYS A 119 -0.30 0.01 30.62
CA CYS A 119 -0.66 -0.95 29.59
C CYS A 119 -1.96 -1.70 29.94
N LYS A 120 -2.78 -2.02 28.93
CA LYS A 120 -4.01 -2.81 29.09
C LYS A 120 -3.74 -4.32 29.19
N GLY A 121 -2.64 -4.79 28.61
CA GLY A 121 -2.33 -6.19 28.39
C GLY A 121 -3.26 -6.82 27.34
N PRO A 122 -3.34 -8.16 27.27
CA PRO A 122 -2.77 -9.15 28.20
C PRO A 122 -1.26 -9.39 28.05
N HIS A 123 -0.62 -9.87 29.13
CA HIS A 123 0.77 -10.32 29.17
C HIS A 123 0.88 -11.84 29.46
N LEU A 124 2.07 -12.39 29.26
CA LEU A 124 2.45 -13.73 29.75
C LEU A 124 2.52 -13.76 31.28
N ASN A 125 2.69 -14.94 31.89
CA ASN A 125 2.76 -15.03 33.36
C ASN A 125 4.11 -14.55 33.89
N SER A 126 5.18 -14.83 33.13
CA SER A 126 6.54 -14.49 33.53
C SER A 126 7.44 -14.14 32.35
N THR A 127 8.46 -13.32 32.61
CA THR A 127 9.46 -12.92 31.61
C THR A 127 10.28 -14.10 31.10
N GLY A 128 10.43 -15.20 31.86
CA GLY A 128 11.18 -16.39 31.46
C GLY A 128 10.49 -17.27 30.41
N GLU A 129 9.22 -17.01 30.09
CA GLU A 129 8.51 -17.68 29.00
C GLU A 129 8.98 -17.21 27.61
N ILE A 130 9.59 -16.03 27.53
CA ILE A 130 10.13 -15.45 26.29
C ILE A 130 11.52 -16.03 26.03
N LYS A 131 11.71 -16.69 24.89
CA LYS A 131 12.99 -17.38 24.58
C LYS A 131 13.63 -16.94 23.28
N TYR A 132 12.86 -16.88 22.19
CA TYR A 132 13.39 -16.69 20.85
C TYR A 132 12.92 -15.35 20.29
N PHE A 133 13.68 -14.29 20.55
CA PHE A 133 13.40 -12.95 20.04
C PHE A 133 14.59 -12.41 19.25
N LYS A 134 14.31 -11.44 18.37
CA LYS A 134 15.32 -10.71 17.60
C LYS A 134 14.91 -9.26 17.42
N LEU A 135 15.80 -8.31 17.74
CA LEU A 135 15.62 -6.92 17.31
C LEU A 135 16.02 -6.76 15.84
N LEU A 136 15.24 -6.00 15.08
CA LEU A 136 15.28 -5.97 13.62
C LEU A 136 15.84 -4.66 13.07
N SER A 137 15.23 -3.53 13.44
CA SER A 137 15.53 -2.23 12.83
C SER A 137 15.14 -1.06 13.72
N ILE A 138 15.69 0.10 13.40
CA ILE A 138 15.37 1.39 14.02
C ILE A 138 14.71 2.27 12.95
N ALA A 139 13.64 2.97 13.30
CA ALA A 139 12.96 3.93 12.44
C ALA A 139 12.60 5.20 13.21
N GLY A 140 12.34 6.30 12.50
CA GLY A 140 11.71 7.49 13.08
C GLY A 140 10.19 7.33 13.11
N ALA A 141 9.55 7.83 14.16
CA ALA A 141 8.09 7.94 14.24
C ALA A 141 7.71 9.29 14.87
N TYR A 142 6.56 9.83 14.48
CA TYR A 142 6.03 11.02 15.15
C TYR A 142 4.96 10.60 16.16
N TRP A 143 4.95 11.25 17.32
CA TRP A 143 3.91 10.99 18.31
C TRP A 143 2.52 11.26 17.72
N ARG A 144 1.62 10.28 17.83
CA ARG A 144 0.28 10.27 17.18
C ARG A 144 0.29 10.44 15.65
N GLY A 145 1.44 10.26 14.99
CA GLY A 145 1.58 10.48 13.55
C GLY A 145 1.52 11.96 13.14
N ASP A 146 1.66 12.89 14.09
CA ASP A 146 1.66 14.33 13.83
C ASP A 146 3.09 14.86 13.69
N GLU A 147 3.47 15.22 12.47
CA GLU A 147 4.80 15.74 12.10
C GLU A 147 5.18 17.05 12.83
N LYS A 148 4.20 17.75 13.42
CA LYS A 148 4.45 18.94 14.24
C LYS A 148 4.90 18.60 15.66
N ARG A 149 4.79 17.33 16.07
CA ARG A 149 5.18 16.86 17.40
C ARG A 149 6.59 16.27 17.39
N GLU A 150 7.08 15.97 18.59
CA GLU A 150 8.42 15.41 18.80
C GLU A 150 8.62 14.12 17.99
N MET A 151 9.77 14.03 17.32
CA MET A 151 10.20 12.82 16.64
C MET A 151 10.72 11.81 17.66
N LEU A 152 10.08 10.65 17.68
CA LEU A 152 10.43 9.48 18.48
C LEU A 152 11.28 8.52 17.66
N GLN A 153 11.99 7.67 18.37
CA GLN A 153 12.78 6.60 17.80
C GLN A 153 12.10 5.26 18.06
N ARG A 154 11.73 4.57 16.99
CA ARG A 154 11.03 3.29 17.02
C ARG A 154 12.03 2.15 16.85
N ILE A 155 12.03 1.20 17.79
CA ILE A 155 12.77 -0.06 17.63
C ILE A 155 11.77 -1.16 17.29
N TYR A 156 12.00 -1.87 16.19
CA TYR A 156 11.25 -3.06 15.79
C TYR A 156 11.92 -4.33 16.27
N GLY A 157 11.12 -5.30 16.71
CA GLY A 157 11.57 -6.64 17.08
C GLY A 157 10.54 -7.70 16.73
N THR A 158 10.95 -8.96 16.78
CA THR A 158 10.07 -10.12 16.61
C THR A 158 10.36 -11.18 17.67
N VAL A 159 9.42 -12.08 17.89
CA VAL A 159 9.53 -13.17 18.87
C VAL A 159 8.63 -14.34 18.48
N PHE A 160 9.10 -15.55 18.73
CA PHE A 160 8.39 -16.80 18.46
C PHE A 160 8.49 -17.78 19.64
N PHE A 161 7.57 -18.75 19.68
CA PHE A 161 7.58 -19.80 20.70
C PHE A 161 8.66 -20.85 20.43
N GLN A 162 9.08 -21.02 19.17
CA GLN A 162 10.09 -21.99 18.75
C GLN A 162 11.25 -21.32 18.00
N GLU A 163 12.46 -21.82 18.23
CA GLU A 163 13.68 -21.34 17.56
C GLU A 163 13.58 -21.50 16.03
N ALA A 164 13.01 -22.62 15.57
CA ALA A 164 12.83 -22.90 14.15
C ALA A 164 11.92 -21.88 13.45
N GLU A 165 10.88 -21.39 14.13
CA GLU A 165 9.98 -20.35 13.61
C GLU A 165 10.72 -19.01 13.46
N LEU A 166 11.50 -18.62 14.48
CA LEU A 166 12.34 -17.41 14.42
C LEU A 166 13.37 -17.51 13.28
N LYS A 167 14.08 -18.63 13.19
CA LYS A 167 15.09 -18.83 12.14
C LYS A 167 14.47 -18.73 10.74
N THR A 168 13.34 -19.41 10.52
CA THR A 168 12.59 -19.35 9.25
C THR A 168 12.16 -17.92 8.93
N TYR A 169 11.70 -17.17 9.92
CA TYR A 169 11.30 -15.77 9.73
C TYR A 169 12.49 -14.87 9.36
N LEU A 170 13.64 -15.03 10.04
CA LEU A 170 14.85 -14.26 9.73
C LEU A 170 15.40 -14.61 8.34
N GLU A 171 15.37 -15.89 7.94
CA GLU A 171 15.74 -16.32 6.59
C GLU A 171 14.87 -15.65 5.51
N LYS A 172 13.54 -15.58 5.73
CA LYS A 172 12.61 -14.86 4.84
C LYS A 172 12.91 -13.37 4.75
N LEU A 173 13.22 -12.73 5.87
CA LEU A 173 13.61 -11.31 5.89
C LEU A 173 14.88 -11.04 5.10
N GLU A 174 15.89 -11.91 5.22
CA GLU A 174 17.13 -11.78 4.44
C GLU A 174 16.91 -12.04 2.95
N GLU A 175 16.07 -13.00 2.58
CA GLU A 175 15.69 -13.21 1.19
C GLU A 175 14.97 -11.99 0.61
N ALA A 176 14.06 -11.39 1.38
CA ALA A 176 13.34 -10.20 0.92
C ALA A 176 14.21 -8.96 0.78
N LYS A 177 15.18 -8.75 1.67
CA LYS A 177 16.18 -7.68 1.51
C LYS A 177 16.97 -7.83 0.22
N LYS A 178 17.23 -9.07 -0.24
CA LYS A 178 17.88 -9.32 -1.53
C LYS A 178 16.95 -9.02 -2.71
N ARG A 179 15.65 -9.19 -2.53
CA ARG A 179 14.61 -8.95 -3.54
C ARG A 179 14.07 -7.52 -3.57
N ASP A 180 14.46 -6.68 -2.61
CA ASP A 180 13.99 -5.30 -2.50
C ASP A 180 14.19 -4.53 -3.80
N HIS A 181 13.09 -4.06 -4.39
CA HIS A 181 13.09 -3.37 -5.68
C HIS A 181 13.91 -2.08 -5.67
N ARG A 182 14.15 -1.46 -4.51
CA ARG A 182 15.01 -0.26 -4.38
C ARG A 182 16.48 -0.59 -4.53
N LYS A 183 16.88 -1.77 -4.04
CA LYS A 183 18.24 -2.28 -4.22
C LYS A 183 18.43 -2.79 -5.64
N LEU A 184 17.58 -3.72 -6.07
CA LEU A 184 17.67 -4.34 -7.39
C LEU A 184 17.43 -3.34 -8.52
N GLY A 185 16.52 -2.39 -8.35
CA GLY A 185 16.24 -1.34 -9.33
C GLY A 185 17.49 -0.52 -9.67
N LYS A 186 18.32 -0.24 -8.67
CA LYS A 186 19.60 0.45 -8.85
C LYS A 186 20.69 -0.46 -9.43
N GLU A 187 20.86 -1.66 -8.86
CA GLU A 187 21.86 -2.64 -9.31
C GLU A 187 21.66 -3.06 -10.78
N LEU A 188 20.41 -3.16 -11.21
CA LEU A 188 20.04 -3.53 -12.58
C LEU A 188 19.90 -2.32 -13.53
N GLY A 189 20.04 -1.09 -13.02
CA GLY A 189 19.89 0.14 -13.81
C GLY A 189 18.49 0.28 -14.43
N LEU A 190 17.44 0.02 -13.63
CA LEU A 190 16.04 0.08 -14.06
C LEU A 190 15.43 1.47 -13.83
N TYR A 191 15.69 2.08 -12.67
CA TYR A 191 15.19 3.40 -12.33
C TYR A 191 16.07 4.06 -11.27
N GLU A 192 15.91 5.38 -11.11
CA GLU A 192 16.51 6.16 -10.02
C GLU A 192 15.47 7.19 -9.53
N ILE A 193 15.61 7.66 -8.29
CA ILE A 193 14.87 8.81 -7.77
C ILE A 193 15.92 9.81 -7.30
N PHE A 194 15.99 10.97 -7.96
CA PHE A 194 16.97 12.01 -7.67
C PHE A 194 16.43 12.95 -6.59
N GLU A 195 17.27 13.30 -5.62
CA GLU A 195 16.90 14.21 -4.53
C GLU A 195 16.52 15.59 -5.08
N GLU A 196 17.23 16.05 -6.10
CA GLU A 196 17.06 17.35 -6.76
C GLU A 196 15.67 17.54 -7.38
N VAL A 197 15.03 16.44 -7.80
CA VAL A 197 13.70 16.48 -8.42
C VAL A 197 12.60 16.34 -7.37
N GLY A 198 12.92 15.79 -6.21
CA GLY A 198 12.01 15.58 -5.10
C GLY A 198 11.55 14.13 -4.98
N ALA A 199 11.28 13.73 -3.73
CA ALA A 199 10.93 12.36 -3.38
C ALA A 199 9.66 11.87 -4.09
N GLY A 200 9.64 10.59 -4.47
CA GLY A 200 8.47 9.94 -5.06
C GLY A 200 8.22 10.29 -6.53
N LEU A 201 9.21 10.84 -7.23
CA LEU A 201 9.19 11.10 -8.67
C LEU A 201 10.25 10.23 -9.36
N VAL A 202 9.80 9.25 -10.14
CA VAL A 202 10.63 8.16 -10.66
C VAL A 202 11.24 8.49 -12.02
N PHE A 203 12.55 8.30 -12.16
CA PHE A 203 13.25 8.38 -13.43
C PHE A 203 13.51 6.97 -13.95
N TRP A 204 12.88 6.63 -15.07
CA TRP A 204 13.08 5.34 -15.72
C TRP A 204 14.36 5.34 -16.54
N GLN A 205 15.30 4.47 -16.17
CA GLN A 205 16.55 4.26 -16.92
C GLN A 205 16.27 3.41 -18.17
N PRO A 206 17.17 3.37 -19.18
CA PRO A 206 16.91 2.70 -20.45
C PRO A 206 16.39 1.25 -20.32
N LYS A 207 16.99 0.45 -19.42
CA LYS A 207 16.52 -0.94 -19.19
C LYS A 207 15.12 -0.97 -18.58
N GLY A 208 14.84 -0.17 -17.55
CA GLY A 208 13.51 -0.11 -16.96
C GLY A 208 12.45 0.46 -17.89
N ALA A 209 12.81 1.46 -18.71
CA ALA A 209 11.94 2.05 -19.72
C ALA A 209 11.51 1.02 -20.78
N ILE A 210 12.39 0.09 -21.17
CA ILE A 210 12.04 -1.02 -22.07
C ILE A 210 11.03 -1.97 -21.42
N ILE A 211 11.26 -2.38 -20.17
CA ILE A 211 10.31 -3.24 -19.44
C ILE A 211 8.95 -2.55 -19.33
N ARG A 212 8.95 -1.25 -18.96
CA ARG A 212 7.74 -0.43 -18.87
C ARG A 212 7.03 -0.37 -20.21
N LYS A 213 7.74 -0.11 -21.31
CA LYS A 213 7.19 -0.11 -22.68
C LYS A 213 6.51 -1.44 -23.00
N ILE A 214 7.16 -2.58 -22.71
CA ILE A 214 6.59 -3.91 -22.97
C ILE A 214 5.28 -4.12 -22.20
N ILE A 215 5.24 -3.72 -20.93
CA ILE A 215 4.03 -3.77 -20.10
C ILE A 215 2.92 -2.88 -20.69
N GLU A 216 3.25 -1.66 -21.06
CA GLU A 216 2.30 -0.71 -21.64
C GLU A 216 1.77 -1.17 -23.00
N ASP A 217 2.61 -1.75 -23.86
CA ASP A 217 2.19 -2.28 -25.16
C ASP A 217 1.28 -3.48 -25.00
N TYR A 218 1.64 -4.44 -24.14
CA TYR A 218 0.77 -5.56 -23.80
C TYR A 218 -0.58 -5.08 -23.26
N TRP A 219 -0.58 -4.06 -22.40
CA TRP A 219 -1.80 -3.43 -21.93
C TRP A 219 -2.61 -2.86 -23.10
N ARG A 220 -2.01 -2.05 -23.98
CA ARG A 220 -2.73 -1.43 -25.12
C ARG A 220 -3.36 -2.49 -26.01
N GLU A 221 -2.59 -3.51 -26.39
CA GLU A 221 -3.05 -4.62 -27.23
C GLU A 221 -4.24 -5.34 -26.60
N LYS A 222 -4.13 -5.76 -25.34
CA LYS A 222 -5.20 -6.48 -24.65
C LYS A 222 -6.45 -5.65 -24.41
N HIS A 223 -6.31 -4.34 -24.24
CA HIS A 223 -7.43 -3.43 -24.08
C HIS A 223 -8.20 -3.27 -25.39
N LEU A 224 -7.50 -3.10 -26.50
CA LEU A 224 -8.11 -3.02 -27.83
C LEU A 224 -8.81 -4.35 -28.19
N GLU A 225 -8.18 -5.50 -27.92
CA GLU A 225 -8.80 -6.82 -28.09
C GLU A 225 -10.08 -6.99 -27.26
N SER A 226 -10.12 -6.38 -26.07
CA SER A 226 -11.26 -6.42 -25.15
C SER A 226 -12.31 -5.33 -25.41
N GLY A 227 -12.22 -4.63 -26.55
CA GLY A 227 -13.21 -3.62 -26.96
C GLY A 227 -13.13 -2.28 -26.22
N TYR A 228 -12.00 -1.97 -25.59
CA TYR A 228 -11.76 -0.64 -25.03
C TYR A 228 -11.27 0.32 -26.12
N GLN A 229 -11.62 1.59 -25.97
CA GLN A 229 -11.10 2.69 -26.79
C GLN A 229 -10.09 3.49 -25.97
N LEU A 230 -8.95 3.80 -26.57
CA LEU A 230 -7.90 4.56 -25.91
C LEU A 230 -8.22 6.06 -25.95
N VAL A 231 -8.09 6.73 -24.81
CA VAL A 231 -8.27 8.18 -24.66
C VAL A 231 -7.05 8.79 -23.97
N TYR A 232 -6.89 10.11 -24.10
CA TYR A 232 -5.83 10.87 -23.44
C TYR A 232 -6.41 12.19 -22.91
N ILE A 233 -6.16 12.50 -21.64
CA ILE A 233 -6.61 13.75 -21.03
C ILE A 233 -5.44 14.56 -20.44
N PRO A 234 -5.55 15.90 -20.34
CA PRO A 234 -4.52 16.74 -19.75
C PRO A 234 -4.15 16.39 -18.30
N HIS A 235 -2.94 16.74 -17.87
CA HIS A 235 -2.47 16.53 -16.48
C HIS A 235 -2.95 17.60 -15.48
N ILE A 236 -3.51 18.71 -15.97
CA ILE A 236 -3.89 19.86 -15.15
C ILE A 236 -5.29 20.33 -15.55
N ALA A 237 -6.11 20.70 -14.57
CA ALA A 237 -7.47 21.18 -14.78
C ALA A 237 -7.87 22.24 -13.75
N LYS A 238 -8.87 23.05 -14.08
CA LYS A 238 -9.43 24.07 -13.18
C LYS A 238 -9.93 23.44 -11.87
N LEU A 239 -9.74 24.16 -10.76
CA LEU A 239 -10.22 23.77 -9.42
C LEU A 239 -11.69 23.33 -9.42
N ASP A 240 -12.56 24.08 -10.12
CA ASP A 240 -14.02 23.85 -10.14
C ASP A 240 -14.44 22.46 -10.65
N LEU A 241 -13.62 21.84 -11.49
CA LEU A 241 -13.84 20.46 -11.93
C LEU A 241 -13.75 19.49 -10.74
N TRP A 242 -12.77 19.70 -9.88
CA TRP A 242 -12.52 18.87 -8.70
C TRP A 242 -13.54 19.13 -7.59
N VAL A 243 -14.04 20.38 -7.47
CA VAL A 243 -15.17 20.72 -6.60
C VAL A 243 -16.44 20.01 -7.07
N THR A 244 -16.76 20.09 -8.36
CA THR A 244 -17.93 19.43 -8.95
C THR A 244 -17.91 17.92 -8.69
N SER A 245 -16.76 17.29 -8.92
CA SER A 245 -16.56 15.86 -8.67
C SER A 245 -16.56 15.46 -7.19
N GLY A 246 -16.43 16.42 -6.26
CA GLY A 246 -16.29 16.16 -4.82
C GLY A 246 -14.87 15.80 -4.36
N HIS A 247 -13.92 15.59 -5.27
CA HIS A 247 -12.53 15.29 -4.91
C HIS A 247 -11.87 16.41 -4.13
N TRP A 248 -12.25 17.68 -4.37
CA TRP A 248 -11.72 18.79 -3.58
C TRP A 248 -12.09 18.68 -2.10
N ASP A 249 -13.29 18.21 -1.78
CA ASP A 249 -13.82 18.16 -0.41
C ASP A 249 -13.36 16.90 0.32
N PHE A 250 -13.43 15.74 -0.34
CA PHE A 250 -13.14 14.43 0.26
C PHE A 250 -11.66 14.00 0.12
N TYR A 251 -10.91 14.59 -0.81
CA TYR A 251 -9.54 14.16 -1.15
C TYR A 251 -8.51 15.29 -1.00
N ARG A 252 -8.86 16.37 -0.28
CA ARG A 252 -8.06 17.60 -0.19
C ARG A 252 -6.61 17.36 0.21
N ASP A 253 -6.41 16.52 1.22
CA ASP A 253 -5.10 16.27 1.84
C ASP A 253 -4.11 15.57 0.89
N TYR A 254 -4.62 14.91 -0.15
CA TYR A 254 -3.83 14.21 -1.16
C TYR A 254 -3.69 15.00 -2.47
N ILE A 255 -4.20 16.23 -2.53
CA ILE A 255 -4.17 17.08 -3.72
C ILE A 255 -3.08 18.15 -3.55
N TYR A 256 -2.19 18.25 -4.54
CA TYR A 256 -1.19 19.31 -4.60
C TYR A 256 -1.83 20.70 -4.51
N SER A 257 -1.10 21.65 -3.91
CA SER A 257 -1.53 23.04 -3.85
C SER A 257 -1.89 23.57 -5.24
N PRO A 258 -3.03 24.26 -5.41
CA PRO A 258 -3.39 24.81 -6.69
C PRO A 258 -2.35 25.81 -7.19
N VAL A 259 -2.07 25.76 -8.49
CA VAL A 259 -1.29 26.79 -9.20
C VAL A 259 -2.25 27.91 -9.59
N ASP A 260 -1.95 29.14 -9.18
CA ASP A 260 -2.72 30.32 -9.57
C ASP A 260 -2.18 30.84 -10.90
N ILE A 261 -3.06 30.94 -11.90
CA ILE A 261 -2.76 31.50 -13.21
C ILE A 261 -3.84 32.53 -13.51
N GLU A 262 -3.46 33.81 -13.46
CA GLU A 262 -4.36 34.93 -13.77
C GLU A 262 -5.64 34.96 -12.91
N GLY A 263 -5.54 34.58 -11.63
CA GLY A 263 -6.67 34.51 -10.70
C GLY A 263 -7.52 33.23 -10.84
N GLN A 264 -7.20 32.37 -11.81
CA GLN A 264 -7.80 31.04 -11.93
C GLN A 264 -6.89 29.99 -11.29
N LYS A 265 -7.46 29.21 -10.37
CA LYS A 265 -6.76 28.10 -9.72
C LYS A 265 -6.83 26.83 -10.58
N TYR A 266 -5.67 26.22 -10.80
CA TYR A 266 -5.49 24.97 -11.51
C TYR A 266 -4.85 23.91 -10.60
N ILE A 267 -5.18 22.65 -10.81
CA ILE A 267 -4.69 21.53 -10.00
C ILE A 267 -4.19 20.42 -10.92
N LEU A 268 -3.02 19.85 -10.56
CA LEU A 268 -2.54 18.58 -11.12
C LEU A 268 -3.54 17.45 -10.80
N LYS A 269 -3.98 16.71 -11.82
CA LYS A 269 -5.02 15.70 -11.63
C LYS A 269 -4.61 14.62 -10.62
N PRO A 270 -5.38 14.37 -9.55
CA PRO A 270 -5.17 13.23 -8.66
C PRO A 270 -5.81 11.93 -9.18
N MET A 271 -6.71 12.05 -10.16
CA MET A 271 -7.49 10.97 -10.79
C MET A 271 -7.91 11.36 -12.21
N ASN A 272 -8.21 10.37 -13.07
CA ASN A 272 -8.57 10.61 -14.47
C ASN A 272 -10.08 10.76 -14.71
N CYS A 273 -10.92 10.23 -13.81
CA CYS A 273 -12.36 10.12 -13.97
C CYS A 273 -13.07 11.40 -14.45
N PRO A 274 -12.78 12.62 -13.96
CA PRO A 274 -13.54 13.79 -14.39
C PRO A 274 -13.25 14.17 -15.84
N GLY A 275 -12.04 13.89 -16.34
CA GLY A 275 -11.69 14.14 -17.74
C GLY A 275 -12.44 13.20 -18.70
N HIS A 276 -12.54 11.92 -18.35
CA HIS A 276 -13.31 10.95 -19.14
C HIS A 276 -14.81 11.31 -19.13
N ILE A 277 -15.35 11.77 -18.00
CA ILE A 277 -16.73 12.26 -17.94
C ILE A 277 -16.95 13.46 -18.86
N LEU A 278 -16.03 14.43 -18.88
CA LEU A 278 -16.15 15.59 -19.79
C LEU A 278 -16.12 15.17 -21.26
N MET A 279 -15.29 14.19 -21.62
CA MET A 279 -15.27 13.62 -22.96
C MET A 279 -16.59 12.94 -23.30
N TYR A 280 -17.18 12.17 -22.37
CA TYR A 280 -18.46 11.50 -22.59
C TYR A 280 -19.54 12.55 -22.88
N LYS A 281 -19.60 13.60 -22.07
CA LYS A 281 -20.57 14.70 -22.21
C LYS A 281 -20.38 15.56 -23.46
N SER A 282 -19.30 15.40 -24.20
CA SER A 282 -19.08 16.15 -25.44
C SER A 282 -20.04 15.73 -26.56
N GLN A 283 -20.69 14.58 -26.43
CA GLN A 283 -21.61 14.01 -27.42
C GLN A 283 -22.87 13.46 -26.75
N LEU A 284 -23.93 13.31 -27.54
CA LEU A 284 -25.16 12.62 -27.12
C LEU A 284 -25.01 11.13 -27.40
N HIS A 285 -25.32 10.29 -26.42
CA HIS A 285 -25.20 8.83 -26.54
C HIS A 285 -26.57 8.15 -26.54
N SER A 286 -26.74 7.16 -27.40
CA SER A 286 -27.88 6.25 -27.45
C SER A 286 -27.65 5.03 -26.58
N TYR A 287 -28.71 4.43 -26.03
CA TYR A 287 -28.64 3.15 -25.32
C TYR A 287 -27.95 2.04 -26.13
N ARG A 288 -27.98 2.12 -27.47
CA ARG A 288 -27.38 1.13 -28.38
C ARG A 288 -25.85 1.18 -28.41
N GLU A 289 -25.26 2.29 -28.02
CA GLU A 289 -23.80 2.48 -27.99
C GLU A 289 -23.20 1.95 -26.67
N LEU A 290 -24.03 1.77 -25.65
CA LEU A 290 -23.59 1.27 -24.35
C LEU A 290 -23.47 -0.26 -24.37
N PRO A 291 -22.38 -0.82 -23.80
CA PRO A 291 -21.40 -0.16 -22.94
C PRO A 291 -20.27 0.53 -23.70
N ILE A 292 -19.91 1.75 -23.28
CA ILE A 292 -18.73 2.48 -23.78
C ILE A 292 -17.59 2.26 -22.80
N ARG A 293 -16.45 1.77 -23.29
CA ARG A 293 -15.29 1.41 -22.47
C ARG A 293 -14.09 2.27 -22.86
N TRP A 294 -13.70 3.21 -22.01
CA TRP A 294 -12.53 4.06 -22.26
C TRP A 294 -11.38 3.73 -21.33
N ALA A 295 -10.18 3.66 -21.89
CA ALA A 295 -8.98 3.33 -21.16
C ALA A 295 -7.86 4.34 -21.44
N GLU A 296 -7.06 4.64 -20.43
CA GLU A 296 -5.93 5.56 -20.50
C GLU A 296 -4.81 5.06 -19.58
N LEU A 297 -3.57 5.07 -20.07
CA LEU A 297 -2.39 5.05 -19.20
C LEU A 297 -2.21 6.45 -18.60
N GLY A 298 -3.09 6.79 -17.65
CA GLY A 298 -3.31 8.14 -17.17
C GLY A 298 -2.37 8.49 -16.03
N THR A 299 -1.46 9.44 -16.27
CA THR A 299 -0.52 9.90 -15.23
C THR A 299 -1.15 10.93 -14.32
N VAL A 300 -1.18 10.62 -13.03
CA VAL A 300 -1.78 11.41 -11.96
C VAL A 300 -0.73 11.77 -10.91
N TYR A 301 -1.07 12.77 -10.08
CA TYR A 301 -0.21 13.26 -9.02
C TYR A 301 -0.96 13.32 -7.69
N ARG A 302 -0.42 12.69 -6.66
CA ARG A 302 -0.98 12.71 -5.30
C ARG A 302 0.06 13.22 -4.32
N TYR A 303 -0.37 14.12 -3.45
CA TYR A 303 0.44 14.67 -2.37
C TYR A 303 0.54 13.65 -1.23
N GLU A 304 1.35 12.61 -1.44
CA GLU A 304 1.72 11.67 -0.39
C GLU A 304 2.74 12.34 0.56
N LYS A 305 2.58 12.13 1.86
CA LYS A 305 3.54 12.61 2.86
C LYS A 305 4.91 12.00 2.59
N SER A 306 5.99 12.75 2.81
CA SER A 306 7.35 12.28 2.50
C SER A 306 7.71 11.00 3.27
N GLY A 307 7.29 10.89 4.53
CA GLY A 307 7.56 9.73 5.39
C GLY A 307 6.89 8.42 4.98
N VAL A 308 5.90 8.46 4.06
CA VAL A 308 5.22 7.25 3.57
C VAL A 308 5.69 6.82 2.18
N LEU A 309 6.54 7.61 1.52
CA LEU A 309 7.07 7.27 0.20
C LEU A 309 7.97 6.05 0.28
N HIS A 310 7.86 5.16 -0.70
CA HIS A 310 8.59 3.89 -0.68
C HIS A 310 8.90 3.41 -2.09
N GLY A 311 10.10 3.75 -2.58
CA GLY A 311 10.60 3.30 -3.89
C GLY A 311 9.56 3.51 -5.00
N LEU A 312 9.15 2.42 -5.65
CA LEU A 312 8.08 2.41 -6.66
C LEU A 312 6.69 2.07 -6.08
N MET A 313 6.61 1.52 -4.88
CA MET A 313 5.35 1.04 -4.29
C MET A 313 4.42 2.20 -3.88
N ARG A 314 5.01 3.30 -3.42
CA ARG A 314 4.29 4.52 -3.00
C ARG A 314 5.05 5.76 -3.44
N VAL A 315 4.50 6.42 -4.46
CA VAL A 315 5.10 7.54 -5.20
C VAL A 315 4.10 8.69 -5.33
N ARG A 316 4.60 9.87 -5.68
CA ARG A 316 3.82 11.10 -5.84
C ARG A 316 3.31 11.30 -7.26
N GLY A 317 4.08 10.90 -8.26
CA GLY A 317 3.68 10.90 -9.66
C GLY A 317 3.68 9.46 -10.18
N PHE A 318 2.57 9.04 -10.77
CA PHE A 318 2.43 7.67 -11.26
C PHE A 318 1.41 7.56 -12.39
N THR A 319 1.58 6.53 -13.21
CA THR A 319 0.69 6.22 -14.33
C THR A 319 -0.23 5.07 -13.94
N GLN A 320 -1.54 5.33 -13.91
CA GLN A 320 -2.53 4.29 -13.68
C GLN A 320 -2.97 3.65 -15.00
N ASP A 321 -3.23 2.35 -14.97
CA ASP A 321 -3.78 1.60 -16.08
C ASP A 321 -5.32 1.73 -16.13
N ASP A 322 -5.75 2.99 -16.03
CA ASP A 322 -7.09 3.41 -15.64
C ASP A 322 -8.10 3.24 -16.77
N ALA A 323 -9.32 2.88 -16.42
CA ALA A 323 -10.41 2.80 -17.37
C ALA A 323 -11.76 3.09 -16.71
N HIS A 324 -12.64 3.69 -17.51
CA HIS A 324 -13.99 4.04 -17.13
C HIS A 324 -14.96 3.43 -18.13
N ILE A 325 -15.86 2.59 -17.61
CA ILE A 325 -16.92 1.97 -18.40
C ILE A 325 -18.22 2.70 -18.09
N PHE A 326 -18.84 3.27 -19.11
CA PHE A 326 -20.18 3.82 -19.03
C PHE A 326 -21.15 2.76 -19.54
N CYS A 327 -22.04 2.29 -18.67
CA CYS A 327 -22.97 1.22 -18.99
C CYS A 327 -24.37 1.52 -18.47
N ARG A 328 -25.37 0.81 -18.99
CA ARG A 328 -26.71 0.85 -18.41
C ARG A 328 -26.76 0.00 -17.13
N PRO A 329 -27.69 0.28 -16.20
CA PRO A 329 -27.86 -0.54 -15.00
C PRO A 329 -28.04 -2.04 -15.28
N ASP A 330 -28.71 -2.41 -16.38
CA ASP A 330 -28.92 -3.81 -16.78
C ASP A 330 -27.65 -4.52 -17.29
N GLN A 331 -26.60 -3.77 -17.64
CA GLN A 331 -25.33 -4.31 -18.15
C GLN A 331 -24.26 -4.43 -17.07
N LEU A 332 -24.49 -3.87 -15.88
CA LEU A 332 -23.47 -3.69 -14.84
C LEU A 332 -22.82 -5.01 -14.42
N GLU A 333 -23.61 -6.05 -14.17
CA GLU A 333 -23.12 -7.36 -13.72
C GLU A 333 -22.23 -8.02 -14.78
N GLU A 334 -22.64 -7.96 -16.05
CA GLU A 334 -21.85 -8.48 -17.17
C GLU A 334 -20.50 -7.75 -17.30
N GLU A 335 -20.49 -6.42 -17.17
CA GLU A 335 -19.26 -5.62 -17.23
C GLU A 335 -18.31 -5.93 -16.07
N ILE A 336 -18.83 -6.05 -14.83
CA ILE A 336 -17.99 -6.44 -13.67
C ILE A 336 -17.38 -7.82 -13.92
N ASN A 337 -18.16 -8.78 -14.39
CA ASN A 337 -17.69 -10.13 -14.69
C ASN A 337 -16.60 -10.14 -15.78
N GLN A 338 -16.76 -9.36 -16.85
CA GLN A 338 -15.75 -9.23 -17.90
C GLN A 338 -14.45 -8.60 -17.34
N VAL A 339 -14.56 -7.55 -16.53
CA VAL A 339 -13.39 -6.90 -15.91
C VAL A 339 -12.67 -7.85 -14.96
N LEU A 340 -13.37 -8.58 -14.09
CA LEU A 340 -12.75 -9.52 -13.16
C LEU A 340 -12.01 -10.64 -13.89
N LYS A 341 -12.60 -11.22 -14.94
CA LYS A 341 -11.90 -12.20 -15.80
C LYS A 341 -10.63 -11.62 -16.41
N PHE A 342 -10.70 -10.37 -16.87
CA PHE A 342 -9.54 -9.70 -17.47
C PHE A 342 -8.44 -9.45 -16.44
N VAL A 343 -8.78 -9.04 -15.20
CA VAL A 343 -7.79 -8.94 -14.11
C VAL A 343 -7.07 -10.26 -13.89
N LEU A 344 -7.81 -11.38 -13.78
CA LEU A 344 -7.22 -12.69 -13.54
C LEU A 344 -6.30 -13.14 -14.68
N GLU A 345 -6.64 -12.82 -15.92
CA GLU A 345 -5.77 -13.06 -17.08
C GLU A 345 -4.46 -12.27 -16.97
N ILE A 346 -4.53 -10.97 -16.66
CA ILE A 346 -3.35 -10.12 -16.46
C ILE A 346 -2.45 -10.72 -15.37
N LEU A 347 -3.01 -11.00 -14.19
CA LEU A 347 -2.24 -11.57 -13.07
C LEU A 347 -1.54 -12.88 -13.46
N LYS A 348 -2.25 -13.76 -14.15
CA LYS A 348 -1.71 -15.03 -14.64
C LYS A 348 -0.57 -14.82 -15.65
N THR A 349 -0.72 -13.92 -16.62
CA THR A 349 0.32 -13.64 -17.63
C THR A 349 1.61 -13.13 -16.99
N PHE A 350 1.50 -12.32 -15.93
CA PHE A 350 2.63 -11.80 -15.17
C PHE A 350 3.14 -12.73 -14.06
N GLY A 351 2.65 -13.97 -13.99
CA GLY A 351 3.16 -15.01 -13.09
C GLY A 351 2.60 -14.98 -11.66
N PHE A 352 1.60 -14.16 -11.37
CA PHE A 352 0.99 -14.09 -10.05
C PHE A 352 -0.05 -15.20 -9.86
N ALA A 353 0.35 -16.27 -9.16
CA ALA A 353 -0.52 -17.41 -8.83
C ALA A 353 -1.32 -17.21 -7.54
N GLU A 354 -0.84 -16.38 -6.62
CA GLU A 354 -1.45 -16.15 -5.31
C GLU A 354 -1.93 -14.71 -5.18
N TYR A 355 -3.23 -14.55 -4.90
CA TYR A 355 -3.86 -13.25 -4.65
C TYR A 355 -5.00 -13.40 -3.64
N GLU A 356 -5.30 -12.30 -2.96
CA GLU A 356 -6.41 -12.17 -2.02
C GLU A 356 -7.43 -11.18 -2.61
N ILE A 357 -8.70 -11.56 -2.60
CA ILE A 357 -9.79 -10.69 -3.07
C ILE A 357 -10.53 -10.16 -1.87
N ARG A 358 -10.74 -8.84 -1.82
CA ARG A 358 -11.52 -8.17 -0.78
C ARG A 358 -12.67 -7.38 -1.38
N LEU A 359 -13.86 -7.54 -0.80
CA LEU A 359 -15.02 -6.71 -1.08
C LEU A 359 -15.08 -5.59 -0.03
N SER A 360 -14.69 -4.39 -0.44
CA SER A 360 -14.60 -3.20 0.41
C SER A 360 -15.93 -2.45 0.38
N THR A 361 -16.62 -2.40 1.54
CA THR A 361 -17.99 -1.86 1.65
C THR A 361 -18.00 -0.41 2.15
N ARG A 362 -19.19 0.19 2.21
CA ARG A 362 -19.41 1.61 2.50
C ARG A 362 -18.65 2.16 3.72
N PRO A 363 -17.84 3.23 3.55
CA PRO A 363 -17.16 3.92 4.66
C PRO A 363 -18.12 4.80 5.47
N GLU A 364 -17.66 5.31 6.62
CA GLU A 364 -18.41 6.26 7.44
C GLU A 364 -18.73 7.57 6.69
N LYS A 365 -17.76 8.08 5.92
CA LYS A 365 -17.90 9.28 5.07
C LYS A 365 -18.10 8.86 3.62
N TYR A 366 -19.32 9.01 3.10
CA TYR A 366 -19.68 8.60 1.74
C TYR A 366 -20.56 9.65 1.05
N ALA A 367 -20.65 9.56 -0.27
CA ALA A 367 -21.52 10.33 -1.14
C ALA A 367 -22.57 9.41 -1.80
N GLY A 368 -23.68 9.99 -2.28
CA GLY A 368 -24.80 9.24 -2.88
C GLY A 368 -25.83 8.71 -1.86
N THR A 369 -26.73 7.84 -2.33
CA THR A 369 -27.85 7.29 -1.54
C THR A 369 -27.53 5.89 -1.01
N LEU A 370 -28.13 5.50 0.12
CA LEU A 370 -27.98 4.15 0.69
C LEU A 370 -28.46 3.05 -0.28
N GLU A 371 -29.48 3.35 -1.08
CA GLU A 371 -30.01 2.42 -2.09
C GLU A 371 -28.99 2.15 -3.20
N ASN A 372 -28.31 3.19 -3.71
CA ASN A 372 -27.27 3.03 -4.72
C ASN A 372 -26.07 2.25 -4.16
N TRP A 373 -25.71 2.48 -2.91
CA TRP A 373 -24.66 1.71 -2.22
C TRP A 373 -25.01 0.23 -2.10
N ALA A 374 -26.25 -0.10 -1.68
CA ALA A 374 -26.69 -1.48 -1.58
C ALA A 374 -26.67 -2.18 -2.95
N LYS A 375 -27.17 -1.51 -4.00
CA LYS A 375 -27.12 -2.02 -5.39
C LYS A 375 -25.68 -2.27 -5.87
N ALA A 376 -24.78 -1.34 -5.57
CA ALA A 376 -23.37 -1.44 -5.94
C ALA A 376 -22.68 -2.62 -5.24
N GLU A 377 -22.90 -2.79 -3.93
CA GLU A 377 -22.33 -3.86 -3.12
C GLU A 377 -22.87 -5.23 -3.55
N ASP A 378 -24.17 -5.33 -3.82
CA ASP A 378 -24.79 -6.57 -4.31
C ASP A 378 -24.29 -6.94 -5.72
N ALA A 379 -24.15 -5.98 -6.63
CA ALA A 379 -23.63 -6.24 -7.97
C ALA A 379 -22.19 -6.82 -7.92
N LEU A 380 -21.32 -6.25 -7.08
CA LEU A 380 -19.97 -6.75 -6.89
C LEU A 380 -19.96 -8.14 -6.22
N ARG A 381 -20.81 -8.35 -5.22
CA ARG A 381 -20.93 -9.63 -4.51
C ARG A 381 -21.40 -10.75 -5.45
N LEU A 382 -22.46 -10.51 -6.22
CA LEU A 382 -23.00 -11.48 -7.18
C LEU A 382 -21.96 -11.86 -8.24
N ALA A 383 -21.21 -10.88 -8.76
CA ALA A 383 -20.13 -11.15 -9.72
C ALA A 383 -19.03 -12.05 -9.13
N LEU A 384 -18.65 -11.83 -7.86
CA LEU A 384 -17.69 -12.69 -7.18
C LEU A 384 -18.22 -14.12 -6.97
N GLU A 385 -19.49 -14.25 -6.61
CA GLU A 385 -20.16 -15.55 -6.41
C GLU A 385 -20.32 -16.33 -7.73
N ASP A 386 -20.72 -15.66 -8.82
CA ASP A 386 -20.89 -16.26 -10.15
C ASP A 386 -19.55 -16.80 -10.70
N LEU A 387 -18.47 -16.03 -10.51
CA LEU A 387 -17.11 -16.46 -10.87
C LEU A 387 -16.50 -17.45 -9.87
N LYS A 388 -17.20 -17.78 -8.77
CA LYS A 388 -16.75 -18.69 -7.71
C LYS A 388 -15.40 -18.26 -7.10
N LEU A 389 -15.20 -16.96 -6.99
CA LEU A 389 -13.98 -16.38 -6.43
C LEU A 389 -14.11 -16.32 -4.91
N SER A 390 -13.08 -16.80 -4.20
CA SER A 390 -13.02 -16.67 -2.75
C SER A 390 -12.64 -15.23 -2.38
N TYR A 391 -13.44 -14.60 -1.52
CA TYR A 391 -13.19 -13.23 -1.07
C TYR A 391 -13.49 -13.05 0.43
N THR A 392 -12.91 -12.00 1.00
CA THR A 392 -13.24 -11.52 2.35
C THR A 392 -13.93 -10.17 2.26
N VAL A 393 -14.84 -9.87 3.18
CA VAL A 393 -15.46 -8.55 3.28
C VAL A 393 -14.56 -7.66 4.13
N ASP A 394 -14.28 -6.44 3.67
CA ASP A 394 -13.46 -5.43 4.35
C ASP A 394 -14.36 -4.22 4.70
N PRO A 395 -15.03 -4.22 5.87
CA PRO A 395 -16.05 -3.24 6.19
C PRO A 395 -15.49 -1.82 6.29
N GLY A 396 -16.05 -0.89 5.52
CA GLY A 396 -15.68 0.52 5.59
C GLY A 396 -14.47 0.95 4.75
N GLU A 397 -13.87 0.02 4.00
CA GLU A 397 -12.69 0.28 3.15
C GLU A 397 -13.06 0.71 1.71
N GLY A 398 -14.36 0.89 1.41
CA GLY A 398 -14.83 1.48 0.16
C GLY A 398 -14.37 2.94 0.03
N VAL A 399 -14.30 3.46 -1.19
CA VAL A 399 -13.99 4.89 -1.40
C VAL A 399 -15.27 5.72 -1.29
N PHE A 400 -15.16 7.03 -1.13
CA PHE A 400 -16.31 7.88 -0.79
C PHE A 400 -17.47 7.83 -1.79
N TYR A 401 -17.25 7.43 -3.04
CA TYR A 401 -18.26 7.39 -4.11
C TYR A 401 -18.72 5.99 -4.53
N GLY A 402 -18.22 4.91 -3.90
CA GLY A 402 -18.76 3.56 -4.14
C GLY A 402 -17.92 2.41 -3.57
N PRO A 403 -18.49 1.20 -3.51
CA PRO A 403 -17.79 0.00 -3.07
C PRO A 403 -16.85 -0.51 -4.16
N LYS A 404 -15.88 -1.34 -3.76
CA LYS A 404 -14.88 -1.88 -4.67
C LYS A 404 -14.49 -3.32 -4.34
N VAL A 405 -14.09 -4.03 -5.38
CA VAL A 405 -13.35 -5.29 -5.28
C VAL A 405 -11.87 -4.95 -5.44
N ASP A 406 -11.11 -5.17 -4.38
CA ASP A 406 -9.66 -5.01 -4.38
C ASP A 406 -8.99 -6.38 -4.51
N ILE A 407 -8.05 -6.49 -5.45
CA ILE A 407 -7.24 -7.71 -5.62
C ILE A 407 -5.82 -7.40 -5.18
N LYS A 408 -5.42 -8.06 -4.09
CA LYS A 408 -4.13 -7.87 -3.43
C LYS A 408 -3.19 -9.02 -3.79
N ILE A 409 -2.01 -8.68 -4.28
CA ILE A 409 -0.94 -9.64 -4.59
C ILE A 409 -0.01 -9.73 -3.38
N LYS A 410 0.39 -10.94 -3.01
CA LYS A 410 1.39 -11.14 -1.95
C LYS A 410 2.80 -11.07 -2.53
N ASP A 411 3.66 -10.31 -1.89
CA ASP A 411 5.09 -10.33 -2.21
C ASP A 411 5.82 -11.50 -1.53
N CYS A 412 7.14 -11.59 -1.72
CA CYS A 412 7.99 -12.63 -1.13
C CYS A 412 8.00 -12.65 0.41
N LEU A 413 7.58 -11.57 1.07
CA LEU A 413 7.41 -11.49 2.53
C LEU A 413 6.00 -11.84 2.99
N GLY A 414 5.07 -12.09 2.06
CA GLY A 414 3.66 -12.25 2.36
C GLY A 414 2.93 -10.93 2.58
N ARG A 415 3.56 -9.78 2.32
CA ARG A 415 2.89 -8.47 2.39
C ARG A 415 1.93 -8.34 1.22
N SER A 416 0.69 -7.95 1.51
CA SER A 416 -0.36 -7.78 0.52
C SER A 416 -0.31 -6.38 -0.10
N TRP A 417 -0.01 -6.31 -1.40
CA TRP A 417 -0.05 -5.08 -2.18
C TRP A 417 -1.33 -5.03 -3.01
N GLN A 418 -2.13 -3.98 -2.83
CA GLN A 418 -3.27 -3.73 -3.70
C GLN A 418 -2.77 -3.34 -5.09
N CYS A 419 -3.12 -4.14 -6.09
CA CYS A 419 -2.81 -3.88 -7.50
C CYS A 419 -4.09 -3.53 -8.24
N SER A 420 -5.02 -4.49 -8.35
CA SER A 420 -6.22 -4.32 -9.15
C SER A 420 -7.38 -3.79 -8.31
N THR A 421 -8.25 -3.00 -8.93
CA THR A 421 -9.50 -2.53 -8.32
C THR A 421 -10.61 -2.50 -9.37
N VAL A 422 -11.81 -2.93 -8.97
CA VAL A 422 -13.04 -2.77 -9.74
C VAL A 422 -14.04 -2.08 -8.83
N GLN A 423 -14.48 -0.90 -9.23
CA GLN A 423 -15.31 -0.04 -8.40
C GLN A 423 -16.54 0.41 -9.18
N VAL A 424 -17.70 0.31 -8.55
CA VAL A 424 -18.97 0.80 -9.12
C VAL A 424 -19.27 2.19 -8.55
N ASP A 425 -19.55 3.14 -9.44
CA ASP A 425 -19.86 4.54 -9.09
C ASP A 425 -21.19 4.99 -9.69
N PHE A 426 -22.10 5.34 -8.78
CA PHE A 426 -23.38 5.98 -9.09
C PHE A 426 -23.35 7.49 -8.84
N ASN A 427 -22.37 7.99 -8.09
CA ASN A 427 -22.30 9.36 -7.62
C ASN A 427 -21.70 10.34 -8.65
N LEU A 428 -20.58 10.03 -9.32
CA LEU A 428 -20.06 10.95 -10.33
C LEU A 428 -21.01 11.09 -11.53
N PRO A 429 -21.65 10.03 -12.05
CA PRO A 429 -22.67 10.17 -13.10
C PRO A 429 -23.80 11.14 -12.71
N GLU A 430 -24.30 11.07 -11.47
CA GLU A 430 -25.32 11.99 -10.95
C GLU A 430 -24.79 13.43 -10.85
N ARG A 431 -23.61 13.63 -10.22
CA ARG A 431 -23.00 14.96 -10.02
C ARG A 431 -22.73 15.69 -11.34
N PHE A 432 -22.29 14.96 -12.35
CA PHE A 432 -22.00 15.52 -13.67
C PHE A 432 -23.19 15.47 -14.63
N LYS A 433 -24.32 14.86 -14.26
CA LYS A 433 -25.48 14.60 -15.13
C LYS A 433 -25.05 13.88 -16.41
N VAL A 434 -24.42 12.73 -16.24
CA VAL A 434 -23.93 11.88 -17.33
C VAL A 434 -25.07 10.97 -17.78
N THR A 435 -25.67 11.29 -18.94
CA THR A 435 -26.91 10.64 -19.40
C THR A 435 -26.76 9.98 -20.77
N TYR A 436 -27.70 9.09 -21.08
CA TYR A 436 -27.90 8.50 -22.41
C TYR A 436 -29.39 8.54 -22.76
N ARG A 437 -29.73 8.42 -24.05
CA ARG A 437 -31.13 8.29 -24.51
C ARG A 437 -31.56 6.84 -24.57
N ASN A 438 -32.57 6.49 -23.80
CA ASN A 438 -33.16 5.14 -23.77
C ASN A 438 -34.01 4.85 -25.03
N GLN A 439 -34.56 3.63 -25.14
CA GLN A 439 -35.40 3.23 -26.28
C GLN A 439 -36.66 4.09 -26.46
N GLY A 440 -37.18 4.67 -25.37
CA GLY A 440 -38.31 5.59 -25.37
C GLY A 440 -37.95 7.06 -25.61
N GLY A 441 -36.66 7.37 -25.88
CA GLY A 441 -36.17 8.73 -26.11
C GLY A 441 -36.02 9.59 -24.84
N LYS A 442 -36.19 9.02 -23.65
CA LYS A 442 -35.94 9.71 -22.37
C LYS A 442 -34.47 9.66 -22.00
N GLU A 443 -34.01 10.69 -21.31
CA GLU A 443 -32.67 10.72 -20.74
C GLU A 443 -32.63 9.92 -19.44
N GLU A 444 -31.67 9.01 -19.34
CA GLU A 444 -31.38 8.23 -18.15
C GLU A 444 -29.90 8.35 -17.81
N THR A 445 -29.57 8.25 -16.52
CA THR A 445 -28.20 8.33 -16.02
C THR A 445 -27.49 6.99 -16.25
N VAL A 446 -26.24 7.04 -16.70
CA VAL A 446 -25.39 5.84 -16.83
C VAL A 446 -24.85 5.40 -15.47
N VAL A 447 -24.47 4.13 -15.35
CA VAL A 447 -23.61 3.65 -14.27
C VAL A 447 -22.17 3.68 -14.77
N MET A 448 -21.25 4.16 -13.93
CA MET A 448 -19.83 4.17 -14.26
C MET A 448 -19.08 3.10 -13.46
N VAL A 449 -18.27 2.30 -14.13
CA VAL A 449 -17.34 1.36 -13.47
C VAL A 449 -15.93 1.90 -13.65
N HIS A 450 -15.26 2.19 -12.54
CA HIS A 450 -13.83 2.49 -12.53
C HIS A 450 -13.07 1.20 -12.36
N ARG A 451 -12.01 1.02 -13.14
CA ARG A 451 -11.16 -0.14 -12.96
C ARG A 451 -9.71 0.14 -13.31
N ALA A 452 -8.83 -0.54 -12.60
CA ALA A 452 -7.41 -0.64 -12.89
C ALA A 452 -7.02 -2.12 -12.73
N LEU A 453 -6.33 -2.70 -13.72
CA LEU A 453 -5.98 -4.13 -13.70
C LEU A 453 -4.64 -4.34 -13.01
N MET A 454 -3.68 -3.43 -13.22
CA MET A 454 -2.35 -3.45 -12.58
C MET A 454 -2.22 -2.43 -11.45
N GLY A 455 -3.09 -1.42 -11.42
CA GLY A 455 -3.01 -0.30 -10.49
C GLY A 455 -2.16 0.81 -11.06
N SER A 456 -1.14 1.26 -10.33
CA SER A 456 -0.09 2.09 -10.94
C SER A 456 0.99 1.22 -11.56
N LEU A 457 1.47 1.61 -12.74
CA LEU A 457 2.59 0.94 -13.40
C LEU A 457 3.83 0.93 -12.53
N GLU A 458 4.11 2.01 -11.81
CA GLU A 458 5.22 2.09 -10.85
C GLU A 458 5.11 0.99 -9.80
N ARG A 459 3.98 0.88 -9.10
CA ARG A 459 3.78 -0.14 -8.07
C ARG A 459 3.86 -1.53 -8.66
N PHE A 460 3.16 -1.77 -9.76
CA PHE A 460 3.15 -3.07 -10.42
C PHE A 460 4.56 -3.51 -10.83
N PHE A 461 5.35 -2.59 -11.39
CA PHE A 461 6.76 -2.82 -11.71
C PHE A 461 7.59 -3.13 -10.46
N GLY A 462 7.40 -2.37 -9.38
CA GLY A 462 8.04 -2.65 -8.09
C GLY A 462 7.75 -4.08 -7.63
N VAL A 463 6.49 -4.50 -7.65
CA VAL A 463 6.06 -5.86 -7.29
C VAL A 463 6.69 -6.90 -8.22
N LEU A 464 6.78 -6.63 -9.53
CA LEU A 464 7.43 -7.54 -10.49
C LEU A 464 8.92 -7.74 -10.20
N ILE A 465 9.65 -6.66 -9.85
CA ILE A 465 11.06 -6.78 -9.47
C ILE A 465 11.20 -7.73 -8.27
N GLU A 466 10.40 -7.54 -7.22
CA GLU A 466 10.48 -8.36 -6.00
C GLU A 466 10.03 -9.81 -6.24
N HIS A 467 8.97 -9.99 -7.04
CA HIS A 467 8.42 -11.30 -7.41
C HIS A 467 9.47 -12.16 -8.11
N TYR A 468 10.16 -11.60 -9.12
CA TYR A 468 11.18 -12.29 -9.88
C TYR A 468 12.59 -12.19 -9.30
N GLY A 469 12.79 -11.42 -8.23
CA GLY A 469 14.12 -11.13 -7.69
C GLY A 469 15.06 -10.51 -8.73
N GLY A 470 14.51 -9.69 -9.64
CA GLY A 470 15.23 -9.09 -10.76
C GLY A 470 15.49 -10.01 -11.97
N ASN A 471 15.20 -11.31 -11.86
CA ASN A 471 15.35 -12.28 -12.95
C ASN A 471 14.05 -12.41 -13.76
N PHE A 472 13.74 -11.38 -14.54
CA PHE A 472 12.50 -11.30 -15.32
C PHE A 472 12.35 -12.44 -16.32
N PRO A 473 11.10 -12.87 -16.63
CA PRO A 473 10.86 -13.82 -17.70
C PRO A 473 11.33 -13.25 -19.04
N LEU A 474 11.69 -14.13 -19.97
CA LEU A 474 12.32 -13.76 -21.25
C LEU A 474 11.59 -12.64 -21.99
N TRP A 475 10.25 -12.66 -22.01
CA TRP A 475 9.46 -11.66 -22.72
C TRP A 475 9.52 -10.26 -22.09
N LEU A 476 9.76 -10.15 -20.78
CA LEU A 476 9.94 -8.88 -20.06
C LEU A 476 11.40 -8.44 -19.98
N SER A 477 12.36 -9.36 -20.05
CA SER A 477 13.77 -9.03 -19.80
C SER A 477 14.27 -7.89 -20.71
N PRO A 478 14.91 -6.84 -20.17
CA PRO A 478 15.38 -5.71 -20.97
C PRO A 478 16.50 -6.11 -21.94
N THR A 479 17.34 -7.06 -21.53
CA THR A 479 18.32 -7.76 -22.37
C THR A 479 17.96 -9.24 -22.37
N GLN A 480 17.57 -9.79 -23.51
CA GLN A 480 17.18 -11.19 -23.67
C GLN A 480 18.37 -12.09 -23.98
N VAL A 481 19.34 -11.59 -24.75
CA VAL A 481 20.52 -12.35 -25.20
C VAL A 481 21.74 -11.43 -25.17
N ALA A 482 22.86 -11.89 -24.61
CA ALA A 482 24.15 -11.21 -24.72
C ALA A 482 25.09 -12.06 -25.57
N VAL A 483 25.63 -11.49 -26.65
CA VAL A 483 26.56 -12.19 -27.54
C VAL A 483 27.99 -11.89 -27.09
N LEU A 484 28.68 -12.91 -26.58
CA LEU A 484 30.04 -12.77 -26.05
C LEU A 484 31.05 -13.40 -27.01
N THR A 485 32.16 -12.70 -27.27
CA THR A 485 33.30 -13.21 -28.03
C THR A 485 34.39 -13.72 -27.09
N ILE A 486 35.10 -14.77 -27.51
CA ILE A 486 36.30 -15.25 -26.79
C ILE A 486 37.52 -14.44 -27.22
N THR A 487 37.55 -13.99 -28.48
CA THR A 487 38.64 -13.20 -29.07
C THR A 487 38.10 -12.13 -30.01
N GLU A 488 38.87 -11.05 -30.21
CA GLU A 488 38.51 -9.94 -31.11
C GLU A 488 38.27 -10.37 -32.57
N LYS A 489 38.88 -11.49 -33.00
CA LYS A 489 38.70 -12.05 -34.34
C LYS A 489 37.24 -12.45 -34.64
N GLN A 490 36.42 -12.62 -33.60
CA GLN A 490 35.02 -13.02 -33.72
C GLN A 490 34.07 -11.83 -33.70
N ASN A 491 34.56 -10.59 -33.49
CA ASN A 491 33.70 -9.42 -33.28
C ASN A 491 32.76 -9.16 -34.46
N THR A 492 33.25 -9.22 -35.70
CA THR A 492 32.41 -9.04 -36.90
C THR A 492 31.28 -10.07 -36.96
N TYR A 493 31.58 -11.35 -36.66
CA TYR A 493 30.56 -12.39 -36.65
C TYR A 493 29.55 -12.20 -35.49
N ALA A 494 30.02 -11.78 -34.32
CA ALA A 494 29.13 -11.47 -33.19
C ALA A 494 28.19 -10.30 -33.49
N GLU A 495 28.66 -9.26 -34.18
CA GLU A 495 27.84 -8.13 -34.63
C GLU A 495 26.79 -8.55 -35.67
N GLU A 496 27.12 -9.46 -36.58
CA GLU A 496 26.17 -10.07 -37.52
C GLU A 496 25.07 -10.84 -36.78
N ILE A 497 25.44 -11.67 -35.80
CA ILE A 497 24.49 -12.42 -34.97
C ILE A 497 23.59 -11.47 -34.18
N ASN A 498 24.16 -10.48 -33.50
CA ASN A 498 23.41 -9.48 -32.74
C ASN A 498 22.42 -8.71 -33.64
N SER A 499 22.86 -8.34 -34.85
CA SER A 499 22.00 -7.67 -35.83
C SER A 499 20.86 -8.58 -36.31
N SER A 500 21.13 -9.87 -36.52
CA SER A 500 20.12 -10.85 -36.90
C SER A 500 19.08 -11.05 -35.79
N LEU A 501 19.51 -11.15 -34.53
CA LEU A 501 18.63 -11.26 -33.37
C LEU A 501 17.71 -10.03 -33.25
N LYS A 502 18.27 -8.81 -33.36
CA LYS A 502 17.50 -7.55 -33.35
C LYS A 502 16.47 -7.48 -34.47
N LYS A 503 16.82 -7.92 -35.69
CA LYS A 503 15.88 -7.97 -36.83
C LYS A 503 14.68 -8.90 -36.59
N GLN A 504 14.85 -9.92 -35.74
CA GLN A 504 13.78 -10.84 -35.33
C GLN A 504 12.99 -10.33 -34.11
N GLY A 505 13.24 -9.10 -33.65
CA GLY A 505 12.55 -8.50 -32.50
C GLY A 505 13.11 -8.92 -31.13
N LEU A 506 14.25 -9.61 -31.09
CA LEU A 506 14.93 -9.94 -29.85
C LEU A 506 15.76 -8.76 -29.35
N ARG A 507 15.75 -8.53 -28.05
CA ARG A 507 16.56 -7.50 -27.38
C ARG A 507 17.92 -8.09 -27.04
N SER A 508 18.86 -8.03 -27.98
CA SER A 508 20.22 -8.52 -27.78
C SER A 508 21.25 -7.40 -27.66
N GLU A 509 22.34 -7.69 -26.95
CA GLU A 509 23.53 -6.82 -26.84
C GLU A 509 24.79 -7.49 -27.34
#